data_AF-A0A3E5E675-F1
#
_entry.id   AF-A0A3E5E675-F1
#
_cell.length_a   1.000
_cell.length_b   1.000
_cell.length_c   1.000
_cell.angle_alpha   90.00
_cell.angle_beta   90.00
_cell.angle_gamma   90.00
#
_symmetry.space_group_name_H-M   'P 1'
#
loop_
_entity.id
_entity.type
_entity.pdbx_description
1 polymer ?
#
loop_
_entity_poly.entity_id
_entity_poly.type
_entity_poly.pdbx_seq_one_letter_code
_entity_poly.pdbx_strand_id
1 'polypeptide(L)'
;MNKESKSKFNLWLAEHPELFRPSDEARMFDLVNSLHETEGSVCIDEIFSGFTKSHPTYNKEEAMRLSDKWEEQILLIMRFLDWKKQIKK
;
A
#
# COMPACT_ATOMS: atom_id res chain seq x y z
N MET A 1 -5.15 -8.39 -6.42
CA MET A 1 -5.03 -8.76 -4.99
C MET A 1 -5.98 -9.91 -4.62
N ASN A 2 -5.56 -10.80 -3.71
CA ASN A 2 -6.47 -11.80 -3.10
C ASN A 2 -7.38 -11.15 -2.04
N LYS A 3 -8.29 -11.93 -1.43
CA LYS A 3 -9.27 -11.43 -0.45
C LYS A 3 -8.61 -10.83 0.80
N GLU A 4 -7.53 -11.45 1.27
CA GLU A 4 -6.81 -11.00 2.48
C GLU A 4 -6.07 -9.69 2.23
N SER A 5 -5.22 -9.62 1.20
CA SER A 5 -4.49 -8.42 0.82
C SER A 5 -5.43 -7.26 0.54
N LYS A 6 -6.59 -7.52 -0.10
CA LYS A 6 -7.63 -6.49 -0.31
C LYS A 6 -8.24 -5.97 0.99
N SER A 7 -8.42 -6.83 2.00
CA SER A 7 -8.90 -6.41 3.32
C SER A 7 -7.90 -5.49 4.01
N LYS A 8 -6.61 -5.88 4.00
CA LYS A 8 -5.52 -5.07 4.58
C LYS A 8 -5.36 -3.74 3.85
N PHE A 9 -5.46 -3.75 2.53
CA PHE A 9 -5.46 -2.56 1.68
C PHE A 9 -6.56 -1.58 2.05
N ASN A 10 -7.81 -2.06 2.12
CA ASN A 10 -8.94 -1.22 2.50
C ASN A 10 -8.80 -0.65 3.92
N LEU A 11 -8.30 -1.46 4.87
CA LEU A 11 -8.08 -1.01 6.25
C LEU A 11 -7.02 0.09 6.32
N TRP A 12 -5.93 -0.05 5.57
CA TRP A 12 -4.88 0.96 5.51
C TRP A 12 -5.38 2.28 4.91
N LEU A 13 -6.14 2.22 3.81
CA LEU A 13 -6.67 3.42 3.15
C LEU A 13 -7.85 4.08 3.90
N ALA A 14 -8.62 3.34 4.70
CA ALA A 14 -9.73 3.90 5.47
C ALA A 14 -9.28 4.88 6.58
N GLU A 15 -7.99 4.93 6.85
CA GLU A 15 -7.39 5.65 7.97
C GLU A 15 -6.65 6.86 7.46
N HIS A 16 -5.46 7.18 7.98
CA HIS A 16 -4.70 8.35 7.54
C HIS A 16 -3.31 7.95 7.05
N PRO A 17 -3.21 7.21 5.93
CA PRO A 17 -1.93 6.74 5.39
C PRO A 17 -0.95 7.88 5.09
N GLU A 18 -1.45 9.11 4.90
CA GLU A 18 -0.67 10.32 4.63
C GLU A 18 0.07 10.87 5.85
N LEU A 19 -0.44 10.61 7.05
CA LEU A 19 0.19 11.04 8.30
C LEU A 19 1.39 10.18 8.66
N PHE A 20 1.45 8.95 8.11
CA PHE A 20 2.55 8.01 8.31
C PHE A 20 2.91 7.84 9.80
N ARG A 21 1.88 7.73 10.66
CA ARG A 21 2.07 7.43 12.08
C ARG A 21 2.48 5.96 12.23
N PRO A 22 3.08 5.55 13.36
CA PRO A 22 3.51 4.16 13.56
C PRO A 22 2.42 3.10 13.27
N SER A 23 1.14 3.41 13.55
CA SER A 23 0.01 2.52 13.20
C SER A 23 -0.29 2.47 11.70
N ASP A 24 -0.15 3.59 10.99
CA ASP A 24 -0.37 3.68 9.54
C ASP A 24 0.76 2.95 8.79
N GLU A 25 2.01 3.12 9.27
CA GLU A 25 3.18 2.38 8.80
C GLU A 25 3.00 0.87 9.00
N ALA A 26 2.59 0.44 10.20
CA ALA A 26 2.38 -0.97 10.51
C ALA A 26 1.31 -1.61 9.59
N ARG A 27 0.23 -0.88 9.30
CA ARG A 27 -0.81 -1.33 8.35
C ARG A 27 -0.27 -1.45 6.93
N MET A 28 0.55 -0.50 6.48
CA MET A 28 1.22 -0.58 5.18
C MET A 28 2.14 -1.81 5.11
N PHE A 29 2.95 -2.06 6.15
CA PHE A 29 3.82 -3.24 6.18
C PHE A 29 3.05 -4.55 6.21
N ASP A 30 1.94 -4.64 6.94
CA ASP A 30 1.08 -5.83 6.94
C ASP A 30 0.46 -6.08 5.54
N LEU A 31 0.03 -5.02 4.84
CA LEU A 31 -0.39 -5.12 3.44
C LEU A 31 0.75 -5.64 2.56
N VAL A 32 1.94 -5.04 2.64
CA VAL A 32 3.08 -5.42 1.78
C VAL A 32 3.52 -6.86 2.03
N ASN A 33 3.56 -7.31 3.28
CA ASN A 33 3.86 -8.71 3.60
C ASN A 33 2.83 -9.66 2.95
N SER A 34 1.54 -9.33 3.06
CA SER A 34 0.45 -10.10 2.43
C SER A 34 0.58 -10.14 0.91
N LEU A 35 0.96 -9.02 0.27
CA LEU A 35 1.22 -8.98 -1.17
C LEU A 35 2.42 -9.87 -1.53
N HIS A 36 3.53 -9.76 -0.81
CA HIS A 36 4.74 -10.54 -1.06
C HIS A 36 4.52 -12.06 -0.89
N GLU A 37 3.81 -12.48 0.16
CA GLU A 37 3.50 -13.91 0.40
C GLU A 37 2.59 -14.52 -0.66
N THR A 38 1.75 -13.70 -1.30
CA THR A 38 0.74 -14.14 -2.25
C THR A 38 1.08 -13.83 -3.70
N GLU A 39 2.32 -13.38 -3.96
CA GLU A 39 2.80 -12.90 -5.25
C GLU A 39 1.85 -11.85 -5.87
N GLY A 40 1.24 -11.04 -5.01
CA GLY A 40 0.31 -10.00 -5.37
C GLY A 40 1.03 -8.69 -5.70
N SER A 41 0.29 -7.81 -6.38
CA SER A 41 0.69 -6.44 -6.65
C SER A 41 -0.46 -5.48 -6.35
N VAL A 42 -0.12 -4.20 -6.29
CA VAL A 42 -1.03 -3.07 -6.27
C VAL A 42 -0.52 -2.04 -7.27
N CYS A 43 -1.43 -1.37 -7.99
CA CYS A 43 -1.08 -0.25 -8.85
C CYS A 43 -1.64 1.09 -8.38
N ILE A 44 -1.10 2.19 -8.90
CA ILE A 44 -1.53 3.56 -8.59
C ILE A 44 -3.03 3.76 -8.80
N ASP A 45 -3.64 3.19 -9.84
CA ASP A 45 -5.07 3.32 -10.10
C ASP A 45 -5.92 2.69 -8.98
N GLU A 46 -5.48 1.56 -8.43
CA GLU A 46 -6.13 0.89 -7.30
C GLU A 46 -6.01 1.73 -6.03
N ILE A 47 -4.81 2.28 -5.75
CA ILE A 47 -4.53 3.16 -4.60
C ILE A 47 -5.39 4.42 -4.70
N PHE A 48 -5.37 5.09 -5.84
CA PHE A 48 -6.11 6.32 -6.10
C PHE A 48 -7.62 6.09 -5.96
N SER A 49 -8.14 5.01 -6.56
CA SER A 49 -9.56 4.65 -6.44
C SER A 49 -9.96 4.35 -5.00
N GLY A 50 -9.15 3.57 -4.27
CA GLY A 50 -9.42 3.25 -2.87
C GLY A 50 -9.33 4.46 -1.95
N PHE A 51 -8.35 5.34 -2.17
CA PHE A 51 -8.10 6.51 -1.36
C PHE A 51 -9.19 7.55 -1.55
N THR A 52 -9.53 7.90 -2.79
CA THR A 52 -10.62 8.86 -3.08
C THR A 52 -11.99 8.36 -2.64
N LYS A 53 -12.20 7.04 -2.58
CA LYS A 53 -13.41 6.46 -2.00
C LYS A 53 -13.47 6.60 -0.48
N SER A 54 -12.33 6.47 0.20
CA SER A 54 -12.23 6.56 1.66
C SER A 54 -12.19 8.00 2.16
N HIS A 55 -11.62 8.90 1.35
CA HIS A 55 -11.36 10.31 1.65
C HIS A 55 -11.90 11.24 0.56
N PRO A 56 -13.23 11.35 0.39
CA PRO A 56 -13.84 12.04 -0.74
C PRO A 56 -13.60 13.56 -0.76
N THR A 57 -13.12 14.13 0.35
CA THR A 57 -12.84 15.57 0.50
C THR A 57 -11.45 15.97 0.00
N TYR A 58 -10.57 15.02 -0.30
CA TYR A 58 -9.25 15.31 -0.84
C TYR A 58 -9.36 15.83 -2.27
N ASN A 59 -8.53 16.83 -2.60
CA ASN A 59 -8.44 17.28 -3.98
C ASN A 59 -7.75 16.19 -4.84
N LYS A 60 -8.10 16.17 -6.14
CA LYS A 60 -7.68 15.11 -7.06
C LYS A 60 -6.15 15.07 -7.27
N GLU A 61 -5.51 16.22 -7.34
CA GLU A 61 -4.07 16.33 -7.59
C GLU A 61 -3.25 15.79 -6.41
N GLU A 62 -3.63 16.16 -5.19
CA GLU A 62 -2.99 15.69 -3.97
C GLU A 62 -3.24 14.20 -3.74
N ALA A 63 -4.46 13.72 -4.01
CA ALA A 63 -4.77 12.29 -3.96
C ALA A 63 -3.92 11.49 -4.96
N MET A 64 -3.71 12.01 -6.18
CA MET A 64 -2.84 11.37 -7.18
C MET A 64 -1.38 11.37 -6.72
N ARG A 65 -0.87 12.51 -6.24
CA ARG A 65 0.50 12.65 -5.74
C ARG A 65 0.80 11.70 -4.59
N LEU A 66 -0.14 11.52 -3.66
CA LEU A 66 -0.02 10.56 -2.56
C LEU A 66 -0.06 9.12 -3.06
N SER A 67 -0.93 8.82 -4.02
CA SER A 67 -1.07 7.48 -4.59
C SER A 67 0.20 7.03 -5.31
N ASP A 68 0.80 7.92 -6.09
CA ASP A 68 2.09 7.70 -6.77
C ASP A 68 3.20 7.40 -5.76
N LYS A 69 3.35 8.26 -4.74
CA LYS A 69 4.32 8.07 -3.64
C LYS A 69 4.16 6.71 -2.96
N TRP A 70 2.92 6.31 -2.68
CA TRP A 70 2.65 5.04 -2.00
C TRP A 70 2.92 3.82 -2.87
N GLU A 71 2.62 3.87 -4.16
CA GLU A 71 2.99 2.80 -5.10
C GLU A 71 4.51 2.59 -5.10
N GLU A 72 5.29 3.67 -5.23
CA GLU A 72 6.75 3.62 -5.19
C GLU A 72 7.28 3.01 -3.89
N GLN A 73 6.71 3.40 -2.75
CA GLN A 73 7.09 2.87 -1.44
C GLN A 73 6.79 1.38 -1.30
N ILE A 74 5.59 0.95 -1.72
CA ILE A 74 5.20 -0.47 -1.70
C ILE A 74 6.13 -1.28 -2.60
N LEU A 75 6.41 -0.82 -3.82
CA LEU A 75 7.32 -1.49 -4.76
C LEU A 75 8.76 -1.55 -4.24
N LEU A 76 9.23 -0.52 -3.53
CA LEU A 76 10.55 -0.56 -2.89
C LEU A 76 10.63 -1.63 -1.80
N ILE A 77 9.61 -1.72 -0.94
CA ILE A 77 9.58 -2.70 0.15
C ILE A 77 9.45 -4.13 -0.41
N MET A 78 8.61 -4.35 -1.42
CA MET A 78 8.50 -5.64 -2.12
C MET A 78 9.86 -6.10 -2.67
N ARG A 79 10.58 -5.23 -3.40
CA ARG A 79 11.94 -5.52 -3.90
C ARG A 79 12.93 -5.83 -2.79
N PHE A 80 12.84 -5.14 -1.65
CA PHE A 80 13.67 -5.42 -0.49
C PHE A 80 13.38 -6.81 0.10
N LEU A 81 12.12 -7.21 0.20
CA LEU A 81 11.73 -8.54 0.66
C LEU A 81 12.21 -9.64 -0.30
N ASP A 82 12.10 -9.41 -1.61
CA ASP A 82 12.63 -10.31 -2.64
C ASP A 82 14.15 -10.50 -2.51
N TRP A 83 14.89 -9.40 -2.40
CA TRP A 83 16.35 -9.44 -2.16
C TRP A 83 16.69 -10.21 -0.88
N LYS A 84 15.96 -9.94 0.22
CA LYS A 84 16.14 -10.62 1.51
C LYS A 84 15.89 -12.13 1.40
N LYS A 85 14.97 -12.57 0.55
CA LYS A 85 14.70 -14.00 0.27
C LYS A 85 15.83 -14.63 -0.54
N GLN A 86 16.45 -13.89 -1.46
CA GLN A 86 17.58 -14.38 -2.26
C GLN A 86 18.85 -14.60 -1.44
N ILE A 87 19.18 -13.70 -0.52
CA ILE A 87 20.39 -13.82 0.32
C ILE A 87 20.29 -14.86 1.44
N LYS A 88 19.08 -15.36 1.72
CA LYS A 88 18.82 -16.40 2.72
C LYS A 88 18.82 -17.82 2.12
N LYS A 89 18.95 -17.94 0.80
CA LYS A 89 19.23 -19.20 0.11
C LYS A 89 20.74 -19.48 0.11
#